data_AF-A0A7G7MKY1-F1
#
_entry.id   AF-A0A7G7MKY1-F1
#
_cell.length_a   1.000
_cell.length_b   1.000
_cell.length_c   1.000
_cell.angle_alpha   90.00
_cell.angle_beta   90.00
_cell.angle_gamma   90.00
#
_symmetry.space_group_name_H-M   'P 1'
#
loop_
_entity.id
_entity.type
_entity.pdbx_description
1 polymer ?
#
loop_
_entity_poly.entity_id
_entity_poly.type
_entity_poly.pdbx_seq_one_letter_code
_entity_poly.pdbx_strand_id
1 'polypeptide(L)'
;MPSDRRARRRSPGPGPDAHDPELDSYLAALAPGAEEHTTELTGRFGSAQVFQLRLPALRIEQLRRIAEERGVSPGALAVDWVVERLDREDTPTGPLAVVEQAEKRRRGPLSRLGRRDRS
;
A
#
# COMPACT_ATOMS: atom_id res chain seq x y z
N MET A 1 -30.28 -63.08 -44.27
CA MET A 1 -29.54 -61.80 -44.41
C MET A 1 -30.37 -60.88 -45.29
N PRO A 2 -30.57 -59.58 -45.02
CA PRO A 2 -29.79 -58.71 -44.14
C PRO A 2 -30.60 -57.84 -43.12
N SER A 3 -29.98 -57.67 -41.95
CA SER A 3 -29.93 -56.52 -41.03
C SER A 3 -30.92 -55.36 -41.18
N ASP A 4 -31.94 -55.32 -40.32
CA ASP A 4 -32.64 -54.08 -39.98
C ASP A 4 -31.77 -53.24 -39.04
N ARG A 5 -31.08 -52.30 -39.67
CA ARG A 5 -30.03 -51.47 -39.12
C ARG A 5 -30.69 -50.50 -38.16
N ARG A 6 -30.62 -50.79 -36.85
CA ARG A 6 -30.84 -49.86 -35.73
C ARG A 6 -30.45 -48.44 -36.18
N ALA A 7 -31.46 -47.66 -36.56
CA ALA A 7 -31.32 -46.25 -36.80
C ALA A 7 -30.99 -45.64 -35.44
N ARG A 8 -29.69 -45.51 -35.18
CA ARG A 8 -29.17 -44.63 -34.15
C ARG A 8 -29.80 -43.28 -34.45
N ARG A 9 -30.85 -42.94 -33.69
CA ARG A 9 -31.30 -41.56 -33.53
C ARG A 9 -30.11 -40.83 -32.91
N ARG A 10 -29.22 -40.36 -33.76
CA ARG A 10 -28.25 -39.35 -33.44
C ARG A 10 -29.11 -38.12 -33.22
N SER A 11 -29.33 -37.74 -31.97
CA SER A 11 -29.91 -36.45 -31.65
C SER A 11 -29.11 -35.40 -32.42
N PRO A 12 -29.74 -34.44 -33.12
CA PRO A 12 -29.01 -33.37 -33.76
C PRO A 12 -28.23 -32.65 -32.67
N GLY A 13 -26.90 -32.60 -32.80
CA GLY A 13 -26.11 -31.74 -31.94
C GLY A 13 -26.56 -30.29 -32.18
N PRO A 14 -26.49 -29.43 -31.16
CA PRO A 14 -26.80 -28.02 -31.34
C PRO A 14 -26.03 -27.46 -32.53
N GLY A 15 -26.75 -26.80 -33.45
CA GLY A 15 -26.15 -26.15 -34.61
C GLY A 15 -25.18 -25.03 -34.17
N PRO A 16 -24.34 -24.52 -35.07
CA PRO A 16 -23.33 -23.50 -34.77
C PRO A 16 -23.91 -22.17 -34.24
N ASP A 17 -25.24 -22.00 -34.28
CA ASP A 17 -25.97 -20.81 -33.84
C ASP A 17 -26.81 -21.07 -32.56
N ALA A 18 -26.63 -22.21 -31.90
CA ALA A 18 -27.27 -22.49 -30.62
C ALA A 18 -26.58 -21.68 -29.53
N HIS A 19 -27.19 -20.54 -29.20
CA HIS A 19 -26.88 -19.75 -28.01
C HIS A 19 -26.99 -20.65 -26.78
N ASP A 20 -25.83 -21.01 -26.21
CA ASP A 20 -25.75 -21.81 -25.00
C ASP A 20 -26.14 -20.93 -23.82
N PRO A 21 -27.29 -21.19 -23.15
CA PRO A 21 -27.79 -20.31 -22.11
C PRO A 21 -26.87 -20.24 -20.89
N GLU A 22 -26.06 -21.27 -20.66
CA GLU A 22 -25.06 -21.27 -19.59
C GLU A 22 -23.88 -20.36 -19.96
N LEU A 23 -23.43 -20.44 -21.22
CA LEU A 23 -22.40 -19.55 -21.76
C LEU A 23 -22.90 -18.09 -21.80
N ASP A 24 -24.13 -17.84 -22.22
CA ASP A 24 -24.72 -16.50 -22.25
C ASP A 24 -24.86 -15.92 -20.85
N SER A 25 -25.21 -16.73 -19.85
CA SER A 25 -25.21 -16.30 -18.44
C SER A 25 -23.80 -15.98 -17.92
N TYR A 26 -22.80 -16.75 -18.33
CA TYR A 26 -21.39 -16.48 -18.01
C TYR A 26 -20.89 -15.19 -18.70
N LEU A 27 -21.23 -14.99 -19.97
CA LEU A 27 -20.88 -13.80 -20.72
C LEU A 27 -21.59 -12.57 -20.17
N ALA A 28 -22.85 -12.68 -19.72
CA ALA A 28 -23.57 -11.62 -19.05
C ALA A 28 -22.91 -11.22 -17.71
N ALA A 29 -22.42 -12.19 -16.93
CA ALA A 29 -21.70 -11.91 -15.69
C ALA A 29 -20.34 -11.20 -15.91
N LEU A 30 -19.72 -11.39 -17.08
CA LEU A 30 -18.46 -10.74 -17.47
C LEU A 30 -18.68 -9.47 -18.31
N ALA A 31 -19.90 -9.24 -18.79
CA ALA A 31 -20.22 -8.08 -19.63
C ALA A 31 -20.08 -6.79 -18.80
N PRO A 32 -19.36 -5.78 -19.31
CA PRO A 32 -19.20 -4.53 -18.60
C PRO A 32 -20.57 -3.86 -18.41
N GLY A 33 -21.06 -3.81 -17.17
CA GLY A 33 -22.32 -3.16 -16.79
C GLY A 33 -23.43 -4.06 -16.21
N ALA A 34 -23.24 -5.38 -16.06
CA ALA A 34 -24.24 -6.25 -15.44
C ALA A 34 -24.30 -6.15 -13.90
N GLU A 35 -23.24 -5.62 -13.30
CA GLU A 35 -23.23 -5.02 -11.97
C GLU A 35 -22.53 -3.67 -12.16
N GLU A 36 -23.12 -2.61 -11.62
CA GLU A 36 -22.53 -1.26 -11.53
C GLU A 36 -21.36 -1.25 -10.53
N HIS A 37 -20.47 -2.23 -10.65
CA HIS A 37 -19.14 -2.21 -10.11
C HIS A 37 -18.23 -2.21 -11.32
N THR A 38 -18.28 -1.07 -12.00
CA THR A 38 -17.14 -0.53 -12.73
C THR A 38 -15.89 -0.95 -11.98
N THR A 39 -14.96 -1.54 -12.69
CA THR A 39 -13.58 -1.70 -12.26
C THR A 39 -13.00 -0.30 -12.06
N GLU A 40 -13.44 0.38 -11.00
CA GLU A 40 -12.92 1.66 -10.54
C GLU A 40 -11.53 1.36 -9.99
N LEU A 41 -10.57 1.31 -10.91
CA LEU A 41 -9.15 1.34 -10.59
C LEU A 41 -8.77 2.60 -9.76
N THR A 42 -9.73 3.47 -9.42
CA THR A 42 -9.57 4.65 -8.57
C THR A 42 -10.72 4.90 -7.57
N GLY A 43 -11.57 3.93 -7.23
CA GLY A 43 -12.77 4.18 -6.40
C GLY A 43 -12.94 3.31 -5.15
N ARG A 44 -12.34 2.12 -5.11
CA ARG A 44 -12.40 1.23 -3.92
C ARG A 44 -11.41 1.60 -2.81
N PHE A 45 -10.36 2.35 -3.12
CA PHE A 45 -9.42 2.84 -2.12
C PHE A 45 -9.89 4.21 -1.64
N GLY A 46 -10.73 4.24 -0.60
CA GLY A 46 -11.24 5.48 -0.02
C GLY A 46 -10.15 6.55 0.09
N SER A 47 -10.32 7.68 -0.61
CA SER A 47 -9.40 8.83 -0.61
C SER A 47 -7.88 8.53 -0.67
N ALA A 48 -7.46 7.38 -1.20
CA ALA A 48 -6.05 6.99 -1.14
C ALA A 48 -5.22 7.88 -2.07
N GLN A 49 -4.24 8.56 -1.48
CA GLN A 49 -3.34 9.47 -2.20
C GLN A 49 -1.98 8.80 -2.39
N VAL A 50 -1.45 8.88 -3.60
CA VAL A 50 -0.13 8.34 -3.94
C VAL A 50 0.89 9.48 -3.93
N PHE A 51 1.88 9.38 -3.05
CA PHE A 51 2.99 10.32 -2.97
C PHE A 51 4.25 9.71 -3.56
N GLN A 52 4.97 10.47 -4.40
CA GLN A 52 6.28 10.07 -4.90
C GLN A 52 7.38 10.47 -3.90
N LEU A 53 8.15 9.49 -3.43
CA LEU A 53 9.26 9.71 -2.52
C LEU A 53 10.58 9.80 -3.29
N ARG A 54 11.34 10.89 -3.08
CA ARG A 54 12.70 11.06 -3.60
C ARG A 54 13.70 10.85 -2.48
N LEU A 55 14.49 9.78 -2.59
CA LEU A 55 15.50 9.41 -1.60
C LEU A 55 16.90 9.49 -2.22
N PRO A 56 17.94 9.85 -1.45
CA PRO A 56 19.33 9.75 -1.92
C PRO A 56 19.67 8.31 -2.32
N ALA A 57 20.50 8.13 -3.36
CA ALA A 57 20.84 6.81 -3.91
C ALA A 57 21.34 5.81 -2.83
N LEU A 58 22.22 6.27 -1.93
CA LEU A 58 22.72 5.44 -0.82
C LEU A 58 21.60 4.95 0.11
N ARG A 59 20.55 5.76 0.33
CA ARG A 59 19.41 5.41 1.18
C ARG A 59 18.47 4.42 0.50
N ILE A 60 18.33 4.50 -0.83
CA ILE A 60 17.57 3.53 -1.61
C ILE A 60 18.21 2.14 -1.48
N GLU A 61 19.54 2.07 -1.57
CA GLU A 61 20.24 0.79 -1.45
C GLU A 61 20.12 0.19 -0.04
N GLN A 62 20.22 1.03 0.99
CA GLN A 62 19.96 0.62 2.37
C GLN A 62 18.54 0.07 2.55
N LEU A 63 17.53 0.75 2.01
CA LEU A 63 16.14 0.32 2.07
C LEU A 63 15.95 -1.04 1.37
N ARG A 64 16.54 -1.22 0.19
CA ARG A 64 16.47 -2.49 -0.55
C ARG A 64 17.05 -3.65 0.23
N ARG A 65 18.25 -3.46 0.79
CA ARG A 65 18.91 -4.47 1.61
C ARG A 65 18.06 -4.89 2.81
N ILE A 66 17.51 -3.92 3.55
CA ILE A 66 16.67 -4.21 4.73
C ILE A 66 15.37 -4.90 4.31
N ALA A 67 14.79 -4.50 3.18
CA ALA A 67 13.59 -5.13 2.64
C ALA A 67 13.85 -6.58 2.23
N GLU A 68 14.98 -6.86 1.59
CA GLU A 68 15.42 -8.21 1.22
C GLU A 68 15.67 -9.09 2.46
N GLU A 69 16.38 -8.59 3.46
CA GLU A 69 16.60 -9.28 4.74
C GLU A 69 15.27 -9.65 5.44
N ARG A 70 14.22 -8.85 5.24
CA ARG A 70 12.87 -9.05 5.80
C ARG A 70 11.92 -9.80 4.87
N GLY A 71 12.33 -10.09 3.63
CA GLY A 71 11.48 -10.74 2.62
C GLY A 71 10.29 -9.89 2.14
N VAL A 72 10.39 -8.56 2.20
CA VAL A 72 9.32 -7.62 1.79
C VAL A 72 9.77 -6.76 0.60
N SER A 73 8.82 -6.14 -0.09
CA SER A 73 9.17 -5.19 -1.15
C SER A 73 9.68 -3.86 -0.57
N PRO A 74 10.67 -3.20 -1.20
CA PRO A 74 11.18 -1.91 -0.72
C PRO A 74 10.10 -0.84 -0.61
N GLY A 75 9.10 -0.86 -1.51
CA GLY A 75 7.97 0.06 -1.47
C GLY A 75 7.04 -0.19 -0.28
N ALA A 76 6.71 -1.45 0.01
CA ALA A 76 5.89 -1.80 1.17
C ALA A 76 6.59 -1.42 2.48
N LEU A 77 7.91 -1.69 2.58
CA LEU A 77 8.70 -1.29 3.75
C LEU A 77 8.74 0.22 3.95
N ALA A 78 8.83 1.00 2.87
CA ALA A 78 8.80 2.46 2.96
C ALA A 78 7.45 2.97 3.48
N VAL A 79 6.34 2.42 3.00
CA VAL A 79 5.00 2.79 3.48
C VAL A 79 4.84 2.44 4.96
N ASP A 80 5.24 1.22 5.35
CA ASP A 80 5.19 0.75 6.74
C ASP A 80 5.95 1.68 7.69
N TRP A 81 7.19 2.05 7.35
CA TRP A 81 7.97 2.99 8.16
C TRP A 81 7.39 4.40 8.22
N VAL A 82 6.76 4.88 7.14
CA VAL A 82 6.09 6.18 7.14
C VAL A 82 4.89 6.15 8.08
N VAL A 83 4.06 5.10 8.01
CA VAL A 83 2.91 4.92 8.92
C VAL A 83 3.40 4.81 10.37
N GLU A 84 4.38 3.94 10.65
CA GLU A 84 4.96 3.80 11.99
C GLU A 84 5.53 5.13 12.52
N ARG A 85 6.13 5.93 11.65
CA ARG A 85 6.66 7.25 12.03
C ARG A 85 5.54 8.23 12.34
N LEU A 86 4.47 8.23 11.56
CA LEU A 86 3.29 9.07 11.80
C LEU A 86 2.62 8.66 13.11
N ASP A 87 2.39 7.36 13.35
CA ASP A 87 1.78 6.86 14.59
C ASP A 87 2.56 7.31 15.85
N ARG A 88 3.89 7.37 15.76
CA ARG A 88 4.77 7.85 16.85
C ARG A 88 4.67 9.37 17.09
N GLU A 89 4.40 10.15 16.06
CA GLU A 89 4.22 11.61 16.15
C GLU A 89 2.78 11.99 16.51
N ASP A 90 1.81 11.22 16.00
CA ASP A 90 0.38 11.35 16.25
C ASP A 90 -0.01 10.80 17.62
N THR A 91 0.80 9.92 18.23
CA THR A 91 0.72 9.65 19.66
C THR A 91 0.97 11.00 20.34
N PRO A 92 -0.09 11.68 20.81
CA PRO A 92 0.09 12.97 21.43
C PRO A 92 1.01 12.67 22.60
N THR A 93 2.12 13.38 22.67
CA THR A 93 2.83 13.48 23.94
C THR A 93 1.77 13.90 24.97
N GLY A 94 1.23 12.92 25.71
CA GLY A 94 0.60 13.16 27.00
C GLY A 94 1.63 13.96 27.81
N PRO A 95 1.17 14.96 28.58
CA PRO A 95 1.91 16.17 28.87
C PRO A 95 3.19 15.89 29.65
N LEU A 96 4.28 15.63 28.93
CA LEU A 96 5.63 15.77 29.42
C LEU A 96 6.44 16.31 28.27
N ALA A 97 6.51 17.65 28.22
CA ALA A 97 7.57 18.34 27.54
C ALA A 97 8.89 17.66 27.91
N VAL A 98 9.64 17.20 26.91
CA VAL A 98 11.01 16.74 27.10
C VAL A 98 11.77 17.92 27.70
N VAL A 99 11.91 17.88 29.02
CA VAL A 99 12.77 18.75 29.82
C VAL A 99 14.22 18.32 29.58
N GLU A 100 14.69 18.29 28.33
CA GLU A 100 16.13 18.17 28.01
C GLU A 100 16.72 19.49 27.50
N GLN A 101 15.91 20.54 27.30
CA GLN A 101 16.47 21.88 27.08
C GLN A 101 16.81 22.63 28.39
N ALA A 102 16.44 22.08 29.55
CA ALA A 102 16.77 22.65 30.85
C ALA A 102 18.21 22.36 31.32
N GLU A 103 18.89 21.35 30.76
CA GLU A 103 20.24 21.01 31.20
C GLU A 103 21.32 21.95 30.61
N LYS A 104 21.04 22.61 29.48
CA LYS A 104 21.93 23.67 28.95
C LYS A 104 21.78 25.02 29.66
N ARG A 105 20.72 25.24 30.46
CA ARG A 105 20.50 26.50 31.19
C ARG A 105 20.97 26.47 32.65
N ARG A 106 21.49 25.33 33.15
CA ARG A 106 22.08 25.23 34.49
C ARG A 106 23.58 25.46 34.57
N ARG A 107 24.27 25.72 33.44
CA ARG A 107 25.57 26.39 33.47
C ARG A 107 25.33 27.90 33.44
N GLY A 108 24.93 28.40 34.60
CA GLY A 108 24.71 29.83 34.81
C GLY A 108 25.95 30.66 34.44
N PRO A 109 25.75 31.91 34.01
CA PRO A 109 26.82 32.89 33.96
C PRO A 109 27.24 33.19 35.41
N LEU A 110 28.50 33.57 35.64
CA LEU A 110 29.07 34.24 36.83
C LEU A 110 30.50 33.72 37.17
N SER A 111 31.44 33.87 36.25
CA SER A 111 32.77 34.37 36.62
C SER A 111 32.70 35.88 36.46
N ARG A 112 32.32 36.67 37.47
CA ARG A 112 33.19 37.12 38.57
C ARG A 112 34.65 37.25 38.14
N LEU A 113 34.94 38.32 37.42
CA LEU A 113 36.16 39.09 37.64
C LEU A 113 35.93 40.57 37.30
N GLY A 114 35.25 41.30 38.20
CA GLY A 114 35.74 42.64 38.53
C GLY A 114 37.05 42.46 39.29
N ARG A 115 38.05 43.32 39.25
CA ARG A 115 38.14 44.78 39.09
C ARG A 115 39.63 45.05 38.77
N ARG A 116 39.97 46.04 37.93
CA ARG A 116 40.56 47.36 38.29
C ARG A 116 41.79 47.26 39.21
N ASP A 117 42.91 47.95 39.05
CA ASP A 117 43.28 49.17 38.33
C ASP A 117 44.82 49.34 38.52
N ARG A 118 45.47 50.09 37.63
CA ARG A 118 46.61 51.03 37.86
C ARG A 118 47.94 50.53 38.46
N SER A 119 49.02 50.70 37.69
CA SER A 119 50.08 51.69 37.96
C SER A 119 51.06 51.80 36.80
#